data_AF-X1FJL6-F1
#
_entry.id   AF-X1FJL6-F1
#
_cell.length_a   1.000
_cell.length_b   1.000
_cell.length_c   1.000
_cell.angle_alpha   90.00
_cell.angle_beta   90.00
_cell.angle_gamma   90.00
#
_symmetry.space_group_name_H-M   'P 1'
#
loop_
_entity.id
_entity.type
_entity.pdbx_description
1 polymer ?
#
loop_
_entity_poly.entity_id
_entity_poly.type
_entity_poly.pdbx_seq_one_letter_code
_entity_poly.pdbx_strand_id
1 'polypeptide(L)'
;MAVRKTAKGAALKRWFKEKWKDEKGNACGSSKNKKTKKCRPTKRVSKKTPRTWGSLSKSQKASAVREKKKVGMGKRTSSIKKRKK
;
A
#
# COMPACT_ATOMS: atom_id res chain seq x y z
N MET A 1 -11.92 15.22 -8.32
CA MET A 1 -10.61 15.87 -8.01
C MET A 1 -9.80 16.02 -9.29
N ALA A 2 -9.62 17.26 -9.76
CA ALA A 2 -8.75 17.52 -10.90
C ALA A 2 -7.29 17.36 -10.45
N VAL A 3 -6.63 16.29 -10.91
CA VAL A 3 -5.20 16.08 -10.64
C VAL A 3 -4.38 16.74 -11.74
N ARG A 4 -3.48 17.66 -11.36
CA ARG A 4 -2.60 18.41 -12.27
C ARG A 4 -1.86 17.49 -13.24
N LYS A 5 -1.63 17.94 -14.47
CA LYS A 5 -0.97 17.18 -15.55
C LYS A 5 0.58 17.19 -15.39
N THR A 6 1.08 16.66 -14.27
CA THR A 6 2.52 16.52 -13.99
C THR A 6 2.89 15.06 -13.75
N ALA A 7 4.19 14.72 -13.75
CA ALA A 7 4.64 13.37 -13.38
C ALA A 7 4.14 12.94 -11.98
N LYS A 8 4.16 13.87 -11.01
CA LYS A 8 3.59 13.67 -9.67
C LYS A 8 2.07 13.46 -9.72
N GLY A 9 1.37 14.23 -10.56
CA GLY A 9 -0.05 14.06 -10.79
C GLY A 9 -0.40 12.72 -11.44
N ALA A 10 0.38 12.25 -12.41
CA ALA A 10 0.21 10.92 -13.01
C ALA A 10 0.41 9.81 -11.96
N ALA A 11 1.40 9.96 -11.07
CA ALA A 11 1.62 9.03 -9.96
C ALA A 11 0.44 9.02 -8.98
N LEU A 12 -0.15 10.18 -8.69
CA LEU A 12 -1.34 10.28 -7.84
C LEU A 12 -2.58 9.67 -8.51
N LYS A 13 -2.81 9.94 -9.80
CA LYS A 13 -3.87 9.28 -10.59
C LYS A 13 -3.71 7.75 -10.56
N ARG A 14 -2.49 7.25 -10.71
CA ARG A 14 -2.19 5.82 -10.59
C ARG A 14 -2.50 5.30 -9.18
N TRP A 15 -2.11 6.03 -8.13
CA TRP A 15 -2.41 5.67 -6.75
C TRP A 15 -3.92 5.50 -6.54
N PHE A 16 -4.76 6.40 -7.05
CA PHE A 16 -6.22 6.24 -6.99
C PHE A 16 -6.71 5.01 -7.75
N LYS A 17 -6.19 4.75 -8.96
CA LYS A 17 -6.54 3.54 -9.76
C LYS A 17 -6.13 2.22 -9.09
N GLU A 18 -5.06 2.23 -8.30
CA GLU A 18 -4.55 1.06 -7.57
C GLU A 18 -5.44 0.66 -6.37
N LYS A 19 -6.40 1.51 -5.97
CA LYS A 19 -7.36 1.28 -4.88
C LYS A 19 -6.66 0.81 -3.60
N TRP A 20 -5.86 1.69 -3.00
CA TRP A 20 -5.08 1.38 -1.79
C TRP A 20 -5.96 1.15 -0.57
N LYS A 21 -5.72 0.03 0.13
CA LYS A 21 -6.45 -0.37 1.34
C LYS A 21 -5.51 -0.70 2.49
N ASP A 22 -6.01 -0.54 3.71
CA ASP A 22 -5.37 -1.03 4.93
C ASP A 22 -5.50 -2.56 5.06
N GLU A 23 -4.88 -3.12 6.10
CA GLU A 23 -4.93 -4.56 6.38
C GLU A 23 -6.33 -5.09 6.70
N LYS A 24 -7.27 -4.21 7.07
CA LYS A 24 -8.67 -4.52 7.39
C LYS A 24 -9.62 -4.29 6.21
N GLY A 25 -9.11 -3.85 5.06
CA GLY A 25 -9.92 -3.58 3.86
C GLY A 25 -10.55 -2.18 3.81
N ASN A 26 -10.24 -1.29 4.74
CA ASN A 26 -10.65 0.11 4.67
C ASN A 26 -9.78 0.86 3.66
N ALA A 27 -10.31 1.96 3.11
CA ALA A 27 -9.50 2.87 2.29
C ALA A 27 -8.27 3.36 3.08
N CYS A 28 -7.08 3.30 2.46
CA CYS A 28 -5.87 3.79 3.10
C CYS A 28 -6.00 5.29 3.39
N GLY A 29 -5.71 5.70 4.63
CA GLY A 29 -5.90 7.08 5.08
C GLY A 29 -7.29 7.40 5.64
N SER A 30 -8.25 6.46 5.61
CA SER A 30 -9.59 6.66 6.19
C SER A 30 -9.54 6.82 7.72
N SER A 31 -10.39 7.66 8.30
CA SER A 31 -10.58 7.80 9.74
C SER A 31 -11.12 6.55 10.45
N LYS A 32 -11.68 5.57 9.70
CA LYS A 32 -12.27 4.32 10.24
C LYS A 32 -11.30 3.47 11.07
N ASN A 33 -10.02 3.58 10.79
CA ASN A 33 -8.97 2.96 11.58
C ASN A 33 -8.08 4.12 12.09
N LYS A 34 -7.88 4.28 13.39
CA LYS A 34 -7.04 5.38 13.92
C LYS A 34 -5.62 4.92 14.30
N LYS A 35 -5.36 3.61 14.22
CA LYS A 35 -4.10 2.99 14.65
C LYS A 35 -3.07 2.96 13.52
N THR A 36 -1.87 2.46 13.84
CA THR A 36 -0.79 2.21 12.88
C THR A 36 -1.20 1.18 11.82
N LYS A 37 -1.47 1.63 10.59
CA LYS A 37 -1.95 0.80 9.47
C LYS A 37 -0.87 0.46 8.48
N LYS A 38 -0.95 -0.73 7.88
CA LYS A 38 -0.18 -1.03 6.68
C LYS A 38 -1.06 -0.84 5.46
N CYS A 39 -0.69 0.09 4.60
CA CYS A 39 -1.38 0.24 3.31
C CYS A 39 -0.67 -0.49 2.19
N ARG A 40 -1.46 -1.11 1.30
CA ARG A 40 -1.01 -1.69 0.04
C ARG A 40 -2.08 -1.57 -1.05
N PRO A 41 -1.70 -1.62 -2.33
CA PRO A 41 -2.65 -1.57 -3.43
C PRO A 41 -3.45 -2.89 -3.49
N THR A 42 -4.69 -2.79 -3.96
CA THR A 42 -5.50 -3.99 -4.25
C THR A 42 -5.35 -4.41 -5.70
N LYS A 43 -5.22 -3.44 -6.62
CA LYS A 43 -5.07 -3.67 -8.06
C LYS A 43 -3.67 -3.32 -8.53
N ARG A 44 -3.12 -4.13 -9.43
CA ARG A 44 -1.87 -3.82 -10.13
C ARG A 44 -2.19 -3.03 -11.40
N VAL A 45 -1.73 -1.78 -11.47
CA VAL A 45 -1.99 -0.89 -12.63
C VAL A 45 -0.76 -0.76 -13.53
N SER A 46 0.44 -0.92 -12.98
CA SER A 46 1.69 -0.79 -13.74
C SER A 46 2.81 -1.66 -13.20
N LYS A 47 3.95 -1.69 -13.90
CA LYS A 47 5.20 -2.31 -13.41
C LYS A 47 5.71 -1.64 -12.11
N LYS A 48 5.43 -0.34 -11.92
CA LYS A 48 5.80 0.42 -10.73
C LYS A 48 4.88 0.18 -9.52
N THR A 49 3.76 -0.52 -9.71
CA THR A 49 2.86 -0.85 -8.61
C THR A 49 3.51 -1.89 -7.69
N PRO A 50 3.62 -1.63 -6.38
CA PRO A 50 4.17 -2.62 -5.45
C PRO A 50 3.27 -3.86 -5.37
N ARG A 51 3.78 -4.94 -4.76
CA ARG A 51 2.99 -6.16 -4.52
C ARG A 51 1.64 -5.82 -3.87
N THR A 52 0.55 -6.32 -4.44
CA THR A 52 -0.80 -6.11 -3.91
C THR A 52 -1.08 -7.01 -2.72
N TRP A 53 -2.11 -6.70 -1.95
CA TRP A 53 -2.58 -7.60 -0.88
C TRP A 53 -2.89 -9.02 -1.38
N GLY A 54 -3.52 -9.17 -2.56
CA GLY A 54 -3.82 -10.48 -3.13
C GLY A 54 -2.57 -11.29 -3.49
N SER A 55 -1.44 -10.63 -3.75
CA SER A 55 -0.19 -11.30 -4.10
C SER A 55 0.67 -11.73 -2.91
N LEU A 56 0.25 -11.46 -1.67
CA LEU A 56 1.00 -11.81 -0.45
C LEU A 56 0.39 -13.05 0.21
N SER A 57 1.25 -13.96 0.69
CA SER A 57 0.81 -15.07 1.56
C SER A 57 0.32 -14.53 2.92
N LYS A 58 -0.47 -15.34 3.65
CA LYS A 58 -0.95 -14.98 5.00
C LYS A 58 0.21 -14.57 5.94
N SER A 59 1.32 -15.33 5.92
CA SER A 59 2.53 -15.02 6.69
C SER A 59 3.17 -13.69 6.30
N GLN A 60 3.31 -13.41 5.00
CA GLN A 60 3.86 -12.14 4.51
C GLN A 60 2.98 -10.94 4.90
N LYS A 61 1.65 -11.11 4.88
CA LYS A 61 0.72 -10.07 5.34
C LYS A 61 0.93 -9.77 6.82
N ALA A 62 0.96 -10.81 7.65
CA ALA A 62 1.14 -10.69 9.09
C ALA A 62 2.47 -10.00 9.44
N SER A 63 3.58 -10.44 8.84
CA SER A 63 4.89 -9.83 9.07
C SER A 63 4.94 -8.36 8.67
N ALA A 64 4.36 -8.00 7.52
CA ALA A 64 4.31 -6.60 7.07
C ALA A 64 3.49 -5.69 8.00
N VAL A 65 2.40 -6.21 8.57
CA VAL A 65 1.58 -5.49 9.56
C VAL A 65 2.35 -5.35 10.87
N ARG A 66 2.96 -6.43 11.36
CA ARG A 66 3.76 -6.44 12.59
C ARG A 66 4.92 -5.45 12.51
N GLU A 67 5.68 -5.48 11.43
CA GLU A 67 6.78 -4.55 11.19
C GLU A 67 6.27 -3.11 11.21
N LYS A 68 5.16 -2.82 10.52
CA LYS A 68 4.63 -1.46 10.49
C LYS A 68 4.16 -0.98 11.87
N LYS A 69 3.55 -1.86 12.66
CA LYS A 69 3.18 -1.58 14.04
C LYS A 69 4.39 -1.27 14.92
N LYS A 70 5.50 -2.01 14.76
CA LYS A 70 6.76 -1.78 15.47
C LYS A 70 7.42 -0.45 15.08
N VAL A 71 7.42 -0.12 13.78
CA VAL A 71 8.11 1.05 13.23
C VAL A 71 7.32 2.36 13.40
N GLY A 72 5.99 2.29 13.47
CA GLY A 72 5.12 3.47 13.57
C GLY A 72 4.77 4.12 12.24
N MET A 73 3.87 5.11 12.27
CA MET A 73 3.50 5.94 11.11
C MET A 73 4.65 6.89 10.72
N GLY A 74 4.65 7.38 9.47
CA GLY A 74 5.72 8.28 8.95
C GLY A 74 7.01 7.57 8.50
N LYS A 75 7.44 6.51 9.19
CA LYS A 75 8.66 5.76 8.84
C LYS A 75 8.42 4.68 7.76
N ARG A 76 9.42 4.47 6.89
CA ARG A 76 9.37 3.41 5.85
C ARG A 76 9.67 2.05 6.46
N THR A 77 8.97 1.01 6.00
CA THR A 77 9.26 -0.39 6.36
C THR A 77 10.07 -1.04 5.24
N SER A 78 10.58 -2.24 5.52
CA SER A 78 11.21 -3.11 4.54
C SER A 78 10.36 -3.30 3.28
N SER A 79 11.07 -3.43 2.16
CA SER A 79 10.46 -3.67 0.86
C SER A 79 10.12 -5.14 0.72
N ILE A 80 8.82 -5.46 0.59
CA ILE A 80 8.39 -6.82 0.24
C ILE A 80 8.64 -7.04 -1.26
N LYS A 81 9.84 -7.50 -1.59
CA LYS A 81 10.25 -7.83 -2.95
C LYS A 81 9.53 -9.11 -3.41
N LYS A 82 9.40 -9.29 -4.72
CA LYS A 82 9.12 -10.62 -5.27
C LYS A 82 10.39 -11.45 -5.05
N ARG A 83 10.25 -12.73 -4.71
CA ARG A 83 11.40 -13.64 -4.83
C ARG A 83 11.83 -13.57 -6.29
N LYS A 84 13.12 -13.29 -6.55
CA LYS A 84 13.66 -13.51 -7.88
C LYS A 84 13.50 -15.02 -8.13
N LYS A 85 12.89 -15.34 -9.27
CA LYS A 85 12.79 -16.71 -9.73
C LYS A 85 14.17 -17.11 -10.23
#